data_AF-R7J4P8-F1
#
_entry.id   AF-R7J4P8-F1
#
_cell.length_a   1.000
_cell.length_b   1.000
_cell.length_c   1.000
_cell.angle_alpha   90.00
_cell.angle_beta   90.00
_cell.angle_gamma   90.00
#
_symmetry.space_group_name_H-M   'P 1'
#
loop_
_entity.id
_entity.type
_entity.pdbx_description
1 polymer ?
#
loop_
_entity_poly.entity_id
_entity_poly.type
_entity_poly.pdbx_seq_one_letter_code
_entity_poly.pdbx_strand_id
1 'polypeptide(L)'
;MTDLTDTLNGMKKRYREIFLKSVDAIQQRVEEIKPSDIGGDVFDLFDKNSKGEQWQAAVLDMFENDISHEIYRKWREILDYRENFHCKGCATCCNLACSEFSPVELKIKAENGDRFASQFTSIFIPYESREEAENIYPEYLKLLSDTLEEDVYFYHCPKLNECKRCSDYENRPQICRDFPDNPLSILPESCGFYKWRQEVEPVVLMLHSMMEIIDYYRQKIPYKKELP
;
A
#
# COMPACT_ATOMS: atom_id res chain seq x y z
N MET A 1 6.61 -25.65 9.75
CA MET A 1 5.61 -25.16 8.79
C MET A 1 4.65 -24.31 9.58
N THR A 2 4.74 -22.99 9.44
CA THR A 2 3.85 -22.03 10.09
C THR A 2 2.50 -22.08 9.38
N ASP A 3 1.41 -22.23 10.12
CA ASP A 3 0.08 -22.21 9.54
C ASP A 3 -0.20 -20.82 8.94
N LEU A 4 -0.43 -20.77 7.63
CA LEU A 4 -0.66 -19.55 6.87
C LEU A 4 -1.99 -18.89 7.29
N THR A 5 -2.98 -19.67 7.71
CA THR A 5 -4.25 -19.16 8.26
C THR A 5 -4.03 -18.45 9.59
N ASP A 6 -3.18 -19.00 10.46
CA ASP A 6 -2.78 -18.34 11.71
C ASP A 6 -1.98 -17.06 11.44
N THR A 7 -1.15 -17.06 10.40
CA THR A 7 -0.38 -15.89 9.97
C THR A 7 -1.31 -14.75 9.53
N LEU A 8 -2.31 -15.05 8.68
CA LEU A 8 -3.29 -14.09 8.19
C LEU A 8 -4.20 -13.57 9.32
N ASN A 9 -4.71 -14.44 10.17
CA ASN A 9 -5.49 -14.06 11.35
C ASN A 9 -4.67 -13.16 12.29
N GLY A 10 -3.38 -13.50 12.47
CA GLY A 10 -2.43 -12.67 13.19
C GLY A 10 -2.22 -11.29 12.56
N MET A 11 -2.18 -11.19 11.22
CA MET A 11 -2.11 -9.90 10.52
C MET A 11 -3.38 -9.07 10.70
N LYS A 12 -4.57 -9.67 10.53
CA LYS A 12 -5.87 -8.98 10.75
C LYS A 12 -5.99 -8.45 12.18
N LYS A 13 -5.60 -9.25 13.17
CA LYS A 13 -5.59 -8.84 14.57
C LYS A 13 -4.63 -7.66 14.81
N ARG A 14 -3.40 -7.75 14.29
CA ARG A 14 -2.41 -6.66 14.39
C ARG A 14 -2.90 -5.37 13.74
N TYR A 15 -3.46 -5.46 12.53
CA TYR A 15 -4.02 -4.30 11.85
C TYR A 15 -5.13 -3.66 12.67
N ARG A 16 -6.06 -4.46 13.22
CA ARG A 16 -7.14 -3.95 14.08
C ARG A 16 -6.60 -3.21 15.31
N GLU A 17 -5.58 -3.75 15.96
CA GLU A 17 -4.96 -3.11 17.13
C GLU A 17 -4.28 -1.78 16.76
N ILE A 18 -3.60 -1.74 15.61
CA ILE A 18 -2.99 -0.51 15.07
C ILE A 18 -4.09 0.51 14.74
N PHE A 19 -5.13 0.08 14.02
CA PHE A 19 -6.23 0.94 13.60
C PHE A 19 -6.92 1.60 14.79
N LEU A 20 -7.25 0.84 15.84
CA LEU A 20 -7.89 1.39 17.05
C LEU A 20 -7.00 2.43 17.74
N LYS A 21 -5.69 2.19 17.84
CA LYS A 21 -4.75 3.19 18.37
C LYS A 21 -4.69 4.45 17.51
N SER A 22 -4.71 4.29 16.19
CA SER A 22 -4.77 5.43 15.27
C SER A 22 -6.07 6.22 15.42
N VAL A 23 -7.21 5.55 15.64
CA VAL A 23 -8.50 6.20 15.94
C VAL A 23 -8.38 7.04 17.20
N ASP A 24 -7.91 6.45 18.30
CA ASP A 24 -7.76 7.16 19.58
C ASP A 24 -6.85 8.39 19.45
N ALA A 25 -5.71 8.24 18.74
CA ALA A 25 -4.76 9.33 18.53
C ALA A 25 -5.35 10.47 17.67
N ILE A 26 -6.07 10.14 16.59
CA ILE A 26 -6.72 11.14 15.73
C ILE A 26 -7.88 11.82 16.48
N GLN A 27 -8.69 11.07 17.21
CA GLN A 27 -9.76 11.63 18.04
C GLN A 27 -9.22 12.59 19.08
N GLN A 28 -8.13 12.24 19.77
CA GLN A 28 -7.48 13.13 20.71
C GLN A 28 -7.06 14.44 20.04
N ARG A 29 -6.43 14.39 18.85
CA ARG A 29 -6.02 15.58 18.09
C ARG A 29 -7.21 16.47 17.69
N VAL A 30 -8.35 15.86 17.36
CA VAL A 30 -9.59 16.58 17.04
C VAL A 30 -10.17 17.29 18.27
N GLU A 31 -10.19 16.62 19.43
CA GLU A 31 -10.69 17.18 20.68
C GLU A 31 -9.75 18.24 21.27
N GLU A 32 -8.44 18.14 21.06
CA GLU A 32 -7.45 19.14 21.52
C GLU A 32 -7.68 20.53 20.91
N ILE A 33 -8.23 20.59 19.70
CA ILE A 33 -8.54 21.86 19.01
C ILE A 33 -10.01 22.26 19.12
N LYS A 34 -10.81 21.52 19.90
CA LYS A 34 -12.21 21.82 20.15
C LYS A 34 -12.37 23.04 21.07
N PRO A 35 -13.16 24.05 20.69
CA PRO A 35 -13.51 25.14 21.60
C PRO A 35 -14.21 24.63 22.86
N SER A 36 -13.81 25.14 24.03
CA SER A 36 -14.35 24.67 25.32
C SER A 36 -15.84 24.96 25.55
N ASP A 37 -16.41 25.91 24.77
CA ASP A 37 -17.77 26.39 24.92
C ASP A 37 -18.75 25.82 23.88
N ILE A 38 -18.32 24.85 23.06
CA ILE A 38 -19.19 24.14 22.13
C ILE A 38 -19.53 22.74 22.68
N GLY A 39 -20.81 22.39 22.63
CA GLY A 39 -21.28 21.02 22.81
C GLY A 39 -21.36 20.29 21.47
N GLY A 40 -21.51 18.96 21.52
CA GLY A 40 -21.69 18.12 20.34
C GLY A 40 -20.42 17.46 19.83
N ASP A 41 -20.57 16.80 18.68
CA ASP A 41 -19.55 16.06 17.95
C ASP A 41 -19.07 16.85 16.72
N VAL A 42 -17.84 16.61 16.25
CA VAL A 42 -17.29 17.29 15.07
C VAL A 42 -18.10 17.02 13.80
N PHE A 43 -18.90 15.96 13.76
CA PHE A 43 -19.79 15.61 12.65
C PHE A 43 -21.16 16.30 12.73
N ASP A 44 -21.47 17.05 13.79
CA ASP A 44 -22.76 17.73 13.92
C ASP A 44 -22.91 18.89 12.92
N LEU A 45 -24.17 19.27 12.65
CA LEU A 45 -24.48 20.45 11.87
C LEU A 45 -24.36 21.70 12.76
N PHE A 46 -23.46 22.60 12.38
CA PHE A 46 -23.30 23.88 13.06
C PHE A 46 -23.78 25.05 12.19
N ASP A 47 -24.20 26.13 12.83
CA ASP A 47 -24.59 27.35 12.14
C ASP A 47 -23.39 27.99 11.42
N LYS A 48 -23.66 28.65 10.29
CA LYS A 48 -22.63 29.36 9.51
C LYS A 48 -21.93 30.42 10.38
N ASN A 49 -20.61 30.49 10.26
CA ASN A 49 -19.68 31.33 11.03
C ASN A 49 -19.65 31.03 12.54
N SER A 50 -20.29 29.96 13.00
CA SER A 50 -20.23 29.56 14.41
C SER A 50 -18.84 29.01 14.79
N LYS A 51 -18.57 28.92 16.10
CA LYS A 51 -17.37 28.26 16.61
C LYS A 51 -17.30 26.78 16.22
N GLY A 52 -18.44 26.11 16.06
CA GLY A 52 -18.49 24.72 15.62
C GLY A 52 -18.07 24.56 14.16
N GLU A 53 -18.54 25.43 13.26
CA GLU A 53 -18.09 25.43 11.86
C GLU A 53 -16.59 25.78 11.76
N GLN A 54 -16.10 26.72 12.58
CA GLN A 54 -14.68 27.06 12.64
C GLN A 54 -13.83 25.89 13.17
N TRP A 55 -14.32 25.12 14.15
CA TRP A 55 -13.67 23.91 14.62
C TRP A 55 -13.58 22.85 13.52
N GLN A 56 -14.68 22.62 12.78
CA GLN A 56 -14.69 21.73 11.63
C GLN A 56 -13.67 22.14 10.56
N ALA A 57 -13.59 23.43 10.25
CA ALA A 57 -12.59 23.97 9.32
C ALA A 57 -11.15 23.72 9.83
N ALA A 58 -10.90 23.97 11.12
CA ALA A 58 -9.58 23.76 11.73
C ALA A 58 -9.17 22.28 11.76
N VAL A 59 -10.11 21.36 11.97
CA VAL A 59 -9.87 19.91 11.89
C VAL A 59 -9.45 19.50 10.48
N LEU A 60 -10.18 19.97 9.46
CA LEU A 60 -9.84 19.67 8.06
C LEU A 60 -8.48 20.27 7.67
N ASP A 61 -8.19 21.49 8.11
CA ASP A 61 -6.89 22.14 7.91
C ASP A 61 -5.75 21.36 8.57
N MET A 62 -5.91 20.93 9.83
CA MET A 62 -4.94 20.07 10.52
C MET A 62 -4.69 18.76 9.75
N PHE A 63 -5.74 18.14 9.21
CA PHE A 63 -5.56 16.93 8.40
C PHE A 63 -4.76 17.19 7.13
N GLU A 64 -5.01 18.29 6.43
CA GLU A 64 -4.34 18.65 5.18
C GLU A 64 -2.90 19.12 5.40
N ASN A 65 -2.69 20.02 6.37
CA ASN A 65 -1.46 20.78 6.49
C ASN A 65 -0.51 20.29 7.60
N ASP A 66 -0.95 19.41 8.49
CA ASP A 66 -0.10 18.79 9.52
C ASP A 66 -0.01 17.27 9.30
N ILE A 67 -1.10 16.55 9.53
CA ILE A 67 -1.04 15.07 9.60
C ILE A 67 -0.70 14.46 8.24
N SER A 68 -1.28 14.96 7.13
CA SER A 68 -0.95 14.45 5.80
C SER A 68 0.53 14.66 5.47
N HIS A 69 1.12 15.81 5.81
CA HIS A 69 2.55 16.07 5.61
C HIS A 69 3.44 15.11 6.40
N GLU A 70 3.06 14.80 7.64
CA GLU A 70 3.79 13.83 8.46
C GLU A 70 3.71 12.42 7.86
N ILE A 71 2.53 12.01 7.38
CA ILE A 71 2.35 10.73 6.67
C ILE A 71 3.27 10.66 5.45
N TYR A 72 3.28 11.70 4.60
CA TYR A 72 4.15 11.76 3.42
C TYR A 72 5.63 11.75 3.79
N ARG A 73 6.03 12.44 4.87
CA ARG A 73 7.40 12.43 5.37
C ARG A 73 7.81 11.02 5.77
N LYS A 74 7.00 10.33 6.58
CA LYS A 74 7.27 8.97 7.04
C LYS A 74 7.29 7.97 5.89
N TRP A 75 6.41 8.12 4.92
CA TRP A 75 6.43 7.28 3.71
C TRP A 75 7.75 7.41 2.94
N ARG A 76 8.27 8.62 2.78
CA ARG A 76 9.60 8.83 2.16
C ARG A 76 10.72 8.20 2.97
N GLU A 77 10.72 8.37 4.30
CA GLU A 77 11.73 7.72 5.16
C GLU A 77 11.73 6.19 5.00
N ILE A 78 10.56 5.57 4.84
CA ILE A 78 10.43 4.13 4.58
C ILE A 78 11.04 3.72 3.23
N LEU A 79 10.77 4.52 2.18
CA LEU A 79 11.31 4.30 0.85
C LEU A 79 12.83 4.54 0.79
N ASP A 80 13.34 5.56 1.49
CA ASP A 80 14.77 5.81 1.60
C ASP A 80 15.46 4.67 2.38
N TYR A 81 14.83 4.18 3.45
CA TYR A 81 15.37 3.05 4.22
C TYR A 81 15.52 1.77 3.37
N ARG A 82 14.66 1.61 2.35
CA ARG A 82 14.72 0.49 1.38
C ARG A 82 16.07 0.41 0.67
N GLU A 83 16.77 1.53 0.47
CA GLU A 83 18.06 1.57 -0.22
C GLU A 83 19.16 0.74 0.46
N ASN A 84 19.00 0.44 1.75
CA ASN A 84 19.90 -0.45 2.50
C ASN A 84 19.74 -1.95 2.13
N PHE A 85 18.77 -2.26 1.28
CA PHE A 85 18.41 -3.61 0.86
C PHE A 85 18.52 -3.73 -0.66
N HIS A 86 18.79 -4.94 -1.14
CA HIS A 86 19.01 -5.16 -2.56
C HIS A 86 18.47 -6.51 -3.00
N CYS A 87 18.19 -6.60 -4.31
CA CYS A 87 17.85 -7.87 -4.93
C CYS A 87 19.03 -8.85 -4.78
N LYS A 88 18.80 -9.99 -4.12
CA LYS A 88 19.79 -11.07 -3.99
C LYS A 88 19.64 -12.18 -5.05
N GLY A 89 18.83 -11.94 -6.09
CA GLY A 89 18.62 -12.90 -7.18
C GLY A 89 17.82 -14.14 -6.74
N CYS A 90 16.79 -13.98 -5.90
CA CYS A 90 15.92 -15.08 -5.49
C CYS A 90 14.92 -15.54 -6.58
N ALA A 91 14.86 -14.81 -7.69
CA ALA A 91 13.97 -15.02 -8.84
C ALA A 91 12.46 -14.95 -8.57
N THR A 92 11.98 -14.72 -7.34
CA THR A 92 10.54 -14.70 -7.05
C THR A 92 9.77 -13.71 -7.92
N CYS A 93 10.14 -12.43 -7.93
CA CYS A 93 9.45 -11.42 -8.76
C CYS A 93 9.71 -11.60 -10.26
N CYS A 94 10.80 -12.26 -10.66
CA CYS A 94 11.08 -12.56 -12.05
C CYS A 94 10.25 -13.75 -12.56
N ASN A 95 9.97 -14.73 -11.70
CA ASN A 95 9.18 -15.91 -12.03
C ASN A 95 7.69 -15.70 -11.80
N LEU A 96 7.29 -14.82 -10.89
CA LEU A 96 5.90 -14.71 -10.51
C LEU A 96 5.55 -13.27 -10.17
N ALA A 97 5.59 -12.41 -11.20
CA ALA A 97 4.99 -11.10 -11.10
C ALA A 97 3.46 -11.25 -11.14
N CYS A 98 2.77 -10.65 -10.17
CA CYS A 98 1.31 -10.65 -10.10
C CYS A 98 0.76 -9.26 -10.41
N SER A 99 -0.38 -9.21 -11.10
CA SER A 99 -1.11 -7.98 -11.42
C SER A 99 -2.61 -8.24 -11.30
N GLU A 100 -3.34 -7.28 -10.75
CA GLU A 100 -4.82 -7.26 -10.78
C GLU A 100 -5.35 -7.06 -12.21
N PHE A 101 -4.55 -6.45 -13.09
CA PHE A 101 -4.90 -6.24 -14.49
C PHE A 101 -4.49 -7.42 -15.37
N SER A 102 -5.40 -7.80 -16.27
CA SER A 102 -5.16 -8.79 -17.32
C SER A 102 -4.14 -8.32 -18.36
N PRO A 103 -3.60 -9.24 -19.18
CA PRO A 103 -2.64 -8.86 -20.23
C PRO A 103 -3.23 -7.89 -21.25
N VAL A 104 -4.54 -7.97 -21.49
CA VAL A 104 -5.26 -7.07 -22.41
C VAL A 104 -5.38 -5.68 -21.78
N GLU A 105 -5.80 -5.61 -20.51
CA GLU A 105 -5.94 -4.33 -19.80
C GLU A 105 -4.60 -3.61 -19.66
N LEU A 106 -3.53 -4.33 -19.33
CA LEU A 106 -2.18 -3.75 -19.26
C LEU A 106 -1.73 -3.19 -20.60
N LYS A 107 -2.03 -3.87 -21.71
CA LYS A 107 -1.72 -3.34 -23.05
C LYS A 107 -2.49 -2.06 -23.34
N ILE A 108 -3.80 -2.03 -23.07
CA ILE A 108 -4.63 -0.83 -23.25
C ILE A 108 -4.12 0.32 -22.37
N LYS A 109 -3.78 0.06 -21.11
CA LYS A 109 -3.19 1.05 -20.20
C LYS A 109 -1.87 1.59 -20.75
N ALA A 110 -0.99 0.72 -21.22
CA ALA A 110 0.29 1.10 -21.80
C ALA A 110 0.11 1.97 -23.07
N GLU A 111 -0.84 1.63 -23.94
CA GLU A 111 -1.20 2.41 -25.14
C GLU A 111 -1.76 3.79 -24.76
N ASN A 112 -2.47 3.89 -23.64
CA ASN A 112 -2.98 5.14 -23.08
C ASN A 112 -1.93 5.95 -22.29
N GLY A 113 -0.66 5.52 -22.28
CA GLY A 113 0.45 6.24 -21.65
C GLY A 113 0.67 5.94 -20.16
N ASP A 114 0.08 4.86 -19.62
CA ASP A 114 0.36 4.40 -18.26
C ASP A 114 1.80 3.89 -18.15
N ARG A 115 2.62 4.63 -17.39
CA ARG A 115 4.06 4.36 -17.24
C ARG A 115 4.34 3.02 -16.57
N PHE A 116 3.51 2.58 -15.63
CA PHE A 116 3.68 1.28 -14.99
C PHE A 116 3.41 0.18 -15.99
N ALA A 117 2.27 0.23 -16.68
CA ALA A 117 1.85 -0.78 -17.64
C ALA A 117 2.81 -0.87 -18.83
N SER A 118 3.31 0.25 -19.34
CA SER A 118 4.33 0.27 -20.41
C SER A 118 5.62 -0.43 -19.98
N GLN A 119 6.11 -0.16 -18.76
CA GLN A 119 7.32 -0.83 -18.26
C GLN A 119 7.05 -2.31 -17.99
N PHE A 120 5.95 -2.64 -17.32
CA PHE A 120 5.60 -4.00 -16.95
C PHE A 120 5.50 -4.89 -18.19
N THR A 121 4.70 -4.48 -19.18
CA THR A 121 4.51 -5.25 -20.43
C THR A 121 5.74 -5.32 -21.32
N SER A 122 6.73 -4.44 -21.14
CA SER A 122 8.00 -4.50 -21.89
C SER A 122 8.94 -5.62 -21.41
N ILE A 123 8.66 -6.22 -20.25
CA ILE A 123 9.53 -7.20 -19.58
C ILE A 123 8.80 -8.49 -19.32
N PHE A 124 7.58 -8.38 -18.79
CA PHE A 124 6.82 -9.48 -18.24
C PHE A 124 5.85 -10.03 -19.28
N ILE A 125 5.93 -11.34 -19.48
CA ILE A 125 5.08 -12.10 -20.40
C ILE A 125 4.10 -12.90 -19.55
N PRO A 126 2.80 -12.92 -19.87
CA PRO A 126 1.85 -13.72 -19.13
C PRO A 126 2.16 -15.21 -19.26
N TYR A 127 1.91 -15.97 -18.20
CA TYR A 127 1.86 -17.42 -18.30
C TYR A 127 0.73 -17.88 -19.23
N GLU A 128 0.92 -19.01 -19.92
CA GLU A 128 -0.11 -19.57 -20.80
C GLU A 128 -1.32 -20.08 -20.01
N SER A 129 -1.06 -20.53 -18.77
CA SER A 129 -2.09 -21.01 -17.86
C SER A 129 -1.76 -20.70 -16.41
N ARG A 130 -2.80 -20.66 -15.57
CA ARG A 130 -2.66 -20.53 -14.11
C ARG A 130 -1.93 -21.74 -13.51
N GLU A 131 -2.16 -22.94 -14.05
CA GLU A 131 -1.49 -24.18 -13.62
C GLU A 131 0.04 -24.09 -13.77
N GLU A 132 0.51 -23.47 -14.85
CA GLU A 132 1.95 -23.25 -15.07
C GLU A 132 2.55 -22.35 -13.97
N ALA A 133 1.85 -21.27 -13.62
CA ALA A 133 2.26 -20.41 -12.50
C ALA A 133 2.22 -21.15 -11.15
N GLU A 134 1.18 -21.97 -10.93
CA GLU A 134 0.95 -22.79 -9.72
C GLU A 134 2.08 -23.77 -9.45
N ASN A 135 2.67 -24.36 -10.49
CA ASN A 135 3.79 -25.28 -10.35
C ASN A 135 5.11 -24.62 -9.90
N ILE A 136 5.23 -23.29 -10.01
CA ILE A 136 6.48 -22.58 -9.75
C ILE A 136 6.60 -22.13 -8.29
N TYR A 137 5.50 -21.66 -7.69
CA TYR A 137 5.45 -21.23 -6.29
C TYR A 137 4.10 -21.58 -5.64
N PRO A 138 3.82 -22.87 -5.40
CA PRO A 138 2.52 -23.34 -4.92
C PRO A 138 2.14 -22.73 -3.55
N GLU A 139 3.11 -22.52 -2.67
CA GLU A 139 2.87 -21.93 -1.34
C GLU A 139 2.46 -20.44 -1.42
N TYR A 140 3.07 -19.67 -2.32
CA TYR A 140 2.75 -18.26 -2.51
C TYR A 140 1.39 -18.08 -3.19
N LEU A 141 1.05 -18.97 -4.12
CA LEU A 141 -0.24 -18.90 -4.81
C LEU A 141 -1.41 -19.30 -3.94
N LYS A 142 -1.21 -20.28 -3.04
CA LYS A 142 -2.17 -20.56 -1.99
C LYS A 142 -2.39 -19.34 -1.08
N LEU A 143 -1.32 -18.65 -0.70
CA LEU A 143 -1.42 -17.42 0.09
C LEU A 143 -2.20 -16.32 -0.67
N LEU A 144 -1.94 -16.15 -1.98
CA LEU A 144 -2.68 -15.20 -2.81
C LEU A 144 -4.16 -15.58 -2.94
N SER A 145 -4.50 -16.85 -3.21
CA SER A 145 -5.89 -17.32 -3.32
C SER A 145 -6.68 -17.19 -2.03
N ASP A 146 -6.02 -17.36 -0.89
CA ASP A 146 -6.67 -17.27 0.42
C ASP A 146 -6.83 -15.80 0.89
N THR A 147 -6.11 -14.85 0.27
CA THR A 147 -6.03 -13.45 0.71
C THR A 147 -6.73 -12.48 -0.24
N LEU A 148 -6.72 -12.75 -1.54
CA LEU A 148 -7.30 -11.88 -2.57
C LEU A 148 -8.70 -12.36 -2.93
N GLU A 149 -9.67 -11.44 -2.90
CA GLU A 149 -11.05 -11.71 -3.35
C GLU A 149 -11.17 -11.62 -4.88
N GLU A 150 -10.18 -11.01 -5.55
CA GLU A 150 -10.16 -10.78 -6.99
C GLU A 150 -9.16 -11.70 -7.71
N ASP A 151 -9.49 -12.06 -8.95
CA ASP A 151 -8.60 -12.85 -9.81
C ASP A 151 -7.36 -12.04 -10.19
N VAL A 152 -6.18 -12.59 -9.89
CA VAL A 152 -4.89 -12.03 -10.29
C VAL A 152 -4.28 -12.78 -11.47
N TYR A 153 -3.55 -12.04 -12.30
CA TYR A 153 -2.85 -12.56 -13.46
C TYR A 153 -1.36 -12.69 -13.17
N PHE A 154 -0.77 -13.78 -13.65
CA PHE A 154 0.63 -14.12 -13.41
C PHE A 154 1.48 -13.95 -14.66
N TYR A 155 2.68 -13.41 -14.44
CA TYR A 155 3.63 -13.11 -15.49
C TYR A 155 5.05 -13.51 -15.08
N HIS A 156 5.89 -13.74 -16.09
CA HIS A 156 7.30 -14.09 -15.91
C HIS A 156 8.21 -13.23 -16.77
N CYS A 157 9.46 -13.13 -16.36
CA CYS A 157 10.50 -12.39 -17.05
C CYS A 157 11.36 -13.38 -17.86
N PRO A 158 11.46 -13.23 -19.19
CA PRO A 158 12.28 -14.10 -20.03
C PRO A 158 13.78 -13.84 -19.87
N LYS A 159 14.17 -12.77 -19.16
CA LYS A 159 15.57 -12.43 -18.88
C LYS A 159 16.15 -13.22 -17.70
N LEU A 160 15.43 -14.20 -17.14
CA LEU A 160 15.97 -15.07 -16.10
C LEU A 160 16.83 -16.17 -16.73
N ASN A 161 18.10 -16.27 -16.34
CA ASN A 161 19.01 -17.31 -16.80
C ASN A 161 18.87 -18.61 -15.98
N GLU A 162 19.58 -19.66 -16.41
CA GLU A 162 19.59 -20.98 -15.75
C GLU A 162 20.03 -20.92 -14.27
N CYS A 163 20.84 -19.91 -13.90
CA CYS A 163 21.26 -19.67 -12.52
C CYS A 163 20.24 -18.86 -11.70
N LYS A 164 19.02 -18.67 -12.20
CA LYS A 164 17.96 -17.87 -11.54
C LYS A 164 18.37 -16.41 -11.31
N ARG A 165 19.22 -15.85 -12.17
CA ARG A 165 19.64 -14.45 -12.14
C ARG A 165 19.19 -13.72 -13.40
N CYS A 166 18.97 -12.42 -13.29
CA CYS A 166 18.71 -11.59 -14.46
C CYS A 166 19.95 -11.56 -15.35
N SER A 167 19.80 -11.93 -16.62
CA SER A 167 20.86 -11.88 -17.63
C SER A 167 21.27 -10.45 -18.02
N ASP A 168 20.45 -9.46 -17.65
CA ASP A 168 20.61 -8.05 -18.01
C ASP A 168 20.43 -7.16 -16.77
N TYR A 169 21.08 -7.55 -15.66
CA TYR A 169 20.85 -6.93 -14.35
C TYR A 169 21.15 -5.42 -14.37
N GLU A 170 22.25 -4.99 -14.95
CA GLU A 170 22.68 -3.58 -14.95
C GLU A 170 21.76 -2.67 -15.79
N ASN A 171 21.12 -3.20 -16.84
CA ASN A 171 20.18 -2.44 -17.68
C ASN A 171 18.72 -2.72 -17.32
N ARG A 172 18.47 -3.29 -16.14
CA ARG A 172 17.10 -3.56 -15.68
C ARG A 172 16.27 -2.26 -15.66
N PRO A 173 15.02 -2.29 -16.09
CA PRO A 173 14.14 -1.13 -16.13
C PRO A 173 13.75 -0.66 -14.73
N GLN A 174 13.20 0.55 -14.64
CA GLN A 174 12.95 1.22 -13.37
C GLN A 174 12.00 0.42 -12.47
N ILE A 175 10.95 -0.18 -13.03
CA ILE A 175 10.05 -1.08 -12.28
C ILE A 175 10.79 -2.22 -11.55
N CYS A 176 11.88 -2.75 -12.12
CA CYS A 176 12.70 -3.77 -11.46
C CYS A 176 13.70 -3.19 -10.46
N ARG A 177 14.10 -1.93 -10.60
CA ARG A 177 15.00 -1.23 -9.66
C ARG A 177 14.27 -0.78 -8.42
N ASP A 178 13.04 -0.33 -8.58
CA ASP A 178 12.20 0.22 -7.52
C ASP A 178 11.46 -0.89 -6.76
N PHE A 179 11.31 -2.08 -7.35
CA PHE A 179 10.68 -3.20 -6.66
C PHE A 179 11.44 -3.62 -5.39
N PRO A 180 10.78 -3.84 -4.25
CA PRO A 180 9.37 -3.52 -3.97
C PRO A 180 9.19 -2.02 -3.72
N ASP A 181 8.20 -1.40 -4.35
CA ASP A 181 7.80 0.01 -4.16
C ASP A 181 6.67 0.18 -3.14
N ASN A 182 6.00 -0.94 -2.77
CA ASN A 182 5.01 -1.01 -1.72
C ASN A 182 5.47 -1.96 -0.59
N PRO A 183 5.63 -1.48 0.65
CA PRO A 183 6.02 -2.33 1.78
C PRO A 183 4.95 -3.33 2.24
N LEU A 184 3.71 -3.22 1.74
CA LEU A 184 2.65 -4.21 1.97
C LEU A 184 2.71 -5.36 0.96
N SER A 185 3.58 -5.31 -0.05
CA SER A 185 3.79 -6.43 -0.96
C SER A 185 4.18 -7.70 -0.21
N ILE A 186 3.55 -8.81 -0.58
CA ILE A 186 3.87 -10.10 0.00
C ILE A 186 5.22 -10.57 -0.56
N LEU A 187 6.22 -10.69 0.32
CA LEU A 187 7.57 -11.16 -0.03
C LEU A 187 7.88 -12.47 0.71
N PRO A 188 8.51 -13.46 0.06
CA PRO A 188 8.99 -14.66 0.74
C PRO A 188 10.23 -14.34 1.59
N GLU A 189 10.52 -15.19 2.60
CA GLU A 189 11.73 -15.08 3.43
C GLU A 189 13.03 -15.11 2.61
N SER A 190 12.97 -15.79 1.46
CA SER A 190 14.06 -15.85 0.49
C SER A 190 14.26 -14.54 -0.29
N CYS A 191 13.44 -13.51 -0.11
CA CYS A 191 13.61 -12.21 -0.75
C CYS A 191 14.71 -11.37 -0.08
N GLY A 192 15.45 -10.56 -0.86
CA GLY A 192 16.45 -9.63 -0.32
C GLY A 192 15.84 -8.46 0.46
N PHE A 193 14.58 -8.15 0.19
CA PHE A 193 13.80 -7.08 0.85
C PHE A 193 12.87 -7.59 1.95
N TYR A 194 12.92 -8.88 2.28
CA TYR A 194 12.01 -9.46 3.29
C TYR A 194 12.16 -8.80 4.66
N LYS A 195 13.41 -8.59 5.10
CA LYS A 195 13.70 -7.95 6.39
C LYS A 195 13.23 -6.48 6.42
N TRP A 196 13.49 -5.73 5.36
CA TRP A 196 12.96 -4.37 5.20
C TRP A 196 11.45 -4.33 5.39
N ARG A 197 10.73 -5.18 4.65
CA ARG A 197 9.28 -5.29 4.74
C ARG A 197 8.83 -5.59 6.17
N GLN A 198 9.43 -6.57 6.84
CA GLN A 198 9.09 -6.91 8.23
C GLN A 198 9.29 -5.75 9.20
N GLU A 199 10.38 -4.98 9.04
CA GLU A 199 10.71 -3.87 9.93
C GLU A 199 9.78 -2.67 9.74
N VAL A 200 9.35 -2.39 8.51
CA VAL A 200 8.52 -1.21 8.20
C VAL A 200 7.01 -1.51 8.20
N GLU A 201 6.58 -2.78 8.07
CA GLU A 201 5.17 -3.19 7.99
C GLU A 201 4.30 -2.57 9.10
N PRO A 202 4.68 -2.58 10.39
CA PRO A 202 3.85 -1.98 11.44
C PRO A 202 3.63 -0.48 11.25
N VAL A 203 4.65 0.25 10.80
CA VAL A 203 4.57 1.69 10.55
C VAL A 203 3.69 1.96 9.34
N VAL A 204 3.83 1.17 8.27
CA VAL A 204 3.05 1.31 7.05
C VAL A 204 1.58 1.04 7.30
N LEU A 205 1.24 -0.01 8.06
CA LEU A 205 -0.13 -0.29 8.50
C LEU A 205 -0.72 0.87 9.31
N MET A 206 0.09 1.49 10.18
CA MET A 206 -0.33 2.68 10.93
C MET A 206 -0.61 3.85 9.98
N LEU A 207 0.28 4.16 9.04
CA LEU A 207 0.07 5.24 8.07
C LEU A 207 -1.19 5.03 7.23
N HIS A 208 -1.42 3.80 6.74
CA HIS A 208 -2.65 3.44 6.02
C HIS A 208 -3.90 3.65 6.89
N SER A 209 -3.89 3.17 8.14
CA SER A 209 -5.02 3.37 9.05
C SER A 209 -5.31 4.86 9.29
N MET A 210 -4.27 5.70 9.44
CA MET A 210 -4.43 7.14 9.62
C MET A 210 -5.08 7.78 8.39
N MET A 211 -4.65 7.39 7.17
CA MET A 211 -5.28 7.88 5.94
C MET A 211 -6.76 7.51 5.86
N GLU A 212 -7.12 6.24 6.13
CA GLU A 212 -8.50 5.77 6.12
C GLU A 212 -9.39 6.55 7.10
N ILE A 213 -8.87 6.80 8.31
CA ILE A 213 -9.57 7.58 9.33
C ILE A 213 -9.74 9.04 8.86
N ILE A 214 -8.68 9.67 8.36
CA ILE A 214 -8.75 11.06 7.87
C ILE A 214 -9.78 11.19 6.73
N ASP A 215 -9.78 10.24 5.80
CA ASP A 215 -10.72 10.24 4.68
C ASP A 215 -12.16 10.05 5.17
N TYR A 216 -12.39 9.22 6.18
CA TYR A 216 -13.69 9.14 6.85
C TYR A 216 -14.11 10.50 7.42
N TYR A 217 -13.23 11.18 8.17
CA TYR A 217 -13.57 12.49 8.73
C TYR A 217 -13.86 13.52 7.64
N ARG A 218 -13.04 13.58 6.59
CA ARG A 218 -13.23 14.49 5.44
C ARG A 218 -14.58 14.28 4.75
N GLN A 219 -15.03 13.04 4.64
CA GLN A 219 -16.32 12.71 4.03
C GLN A 219 -17.52 13.00 4.95
N LYS A 220 -17.32 12.96 6.27
CA LYS A 220 -18.40 13.06 7.27
C LYS A 220 -18.55 14.43 7.90
N ILE A 221 -17.50 15.23 7.97
CA ILE A 221 -17.58 16.60 8.47
C ILE A 221 -18.44 17.43 7.50
N PRO A 222 -19.57 17.99 7.95
CA PRO A 222 -20.48 18.76 7.11
C PRO A 222 -19.98 20.20 6.88
N TYR A 223 -18.75 20.35 6.39
CA TYR A 223 -18.13 21.64 6.09
C TYR A 223 -17.99 21.84 4.58
N LYS A 224 -18.44 22.99 4.07
CA LYS A 224 -18.24 23.37 2.67
C LYS A 224 -17.29 24.56 2.62
N LYS A 225 -16.05 24.31 2.17
CA LYS A 225 -15.13 25.39 1.82
C LYS A 225 -15.75 26.17 0.66
N GLU A 226 -16.14 27.42 0.90
CA GLU A 226 -16.50 28.32 -0.20
C GLU A 226 -15.21 28.56 -1.01
N LEU A 227 -15.14 27.98 -2.22
CA LEU A 227 -14.07 28.31 -3.16
C LEU A 227 -14.26 29.78 -3.59
N PRO A 228 -13.20 30.61 -3.56
CA PRO A 228 -13.28 31.98 -4.04
C PRO A 228 -13.66 32.09 -5.51
#